data_AF-A0A1C3NVV5-F1
#
_entry.id   AF-A0A1C3NVV5-F1
#
_cell.length_a   1.000
_cell.length_b   1.000
_cell.length_c   1.000
_cell.angle_alpha   90.00
_cell.angle_beta   90.00
_cell.angle_gamma   90.00
#
_symmetry.space_group_name_H-M   'P 1'
#
loop_
_entity.id
_entity.type
_entity.pdbx_description
1 polymer ?
#
loop_
_entity_poly.entity_id
_entity_poly.type
_entity_poly.pdbx_seq_one_letter_code
_entity_poly.pdbx_strand_id
1 'polypeptide(L)'
;MLIAVAVPVIALTAASSDNPKTGPSAGPTLPVIPAGPTSATTPARPSTPSTTPSTTRSTGGLTAAENDLEAMLDPAEMTDCVENSDDEDSDIDASLKCRSNNGTTVRAFHYYDSGSLHGDIKYRSDQITEDGACRNGRNSVETWHLRSDPNVDVGSLLCYYDNGYYVIFWSYDDDLVAFVAGSTDAAALFEWWKGFDPLT
;
A
#
# COMPACT_ATOMS: atom_id res chain seq x y z
N MET A 1 39.30 -32.69 16.56
CA MET A 1 38.22 -32.39 17.53
C MET A 1 36.90 -32.68 16.84
N LEU A 2 36.05 -33.54 17.41
CA LEU A 2 34.63 -33.57 17.03
C LEU A 2 33.87 -32.73 18.04
N ILE A 3 33.02 -31.81 17.57
CA ILE A 3 32.06 -31.08 18.41
C ILE A 3 30.70 -31.72 18.16
N ALA A 4 30.19 -32.45 19.15
CA ALA A 4 28.83 -32.97 19.12
C ALA A 4 27.87 -31.85 19.55
N VAL A 5 27.00 -31.40 18.64
CA VAL A 5 25.95 -30.42 18.93
C VAL A 5 24.68 -31.17 19.32
N ALA A 6 24.27 -31.06 20.58
CA ALA A 6 23.02 -31.63 21.06
C ALA A 6 21.86 -30.66 20.75
N VAL A 7 20.84 -31.15 20.02
CA VAL A 7 19.62 -30.39 19.70
C VAL A 7 18.54 -30.73 20.73
N PRO A 8 18.07 -29.77 21.56
CA PRO A 8 16.93 -30.01 22.43
C PRO A 8 15.62 -29.97 21.64
N VAL A 9 14.93 -31.11 21.56
CA VAL A 9 13.57 -31.19 21.00
C VAL A 9 12.57 -30.70 22.05
N ILE A 10 11.95 -29.55 21.82
CA ILE A 10 10.88 -29.02 22.68
C ILE A 10 9.54 -29.55 22.15
N ALA A 11 8.90 -30.43 22.93
CA ALA A 11 7.55 -30.90 22.64
C ALA A 11 6.51 -29.94 23.27
N LEU A 12 5.75 -29.25 22.42
CA LEU A 12 4.59 -28.45 22.84
C LEU A 12 3.34 -29.33 22.84
N THR A 13 2.74 -29.54 24.00
CA THR A 13 1.47 -30.28 24.15
C THR A 13 0.28 -29.35 23.93
N ALA A 14 -0.67 -29.79 23.11
CA ALA A 14 -1.86 -29.03 22.75
C ALA A 14 -2.90 -28.97 23.89
N ALA A 15 -3.69 -27.91 23.91
CA ALA A 15 -4.94 -27.81 24.65
C ALA A 15 -6.03 -27.26 23.72
N SER A 16 -6.81 -28.14 23.09
CA SER A 16 -8.06 -27.76 22.43
C SER A 16 -9.16 -27.62 23.49
N SER A 17 -10.14 -26.75 23.26
CA SER A 17 -11.34 -26.62 24.12
C SER A 17 -12.59 -26.42 23.27
N ASP A 18 -13.11 -27.52 22.75
CA ASP A 18 -14.47 -27.64 22.24
C ASP A 18 -15.44 -28.01 23.38
N ASN A 19 -16.60 -27.34 23.44
CA ASN A 19 -17.87 -27.90 23.98
C ASN A 19 -19.07 -26.94 23.73
N PRO A 20 -20.36 -27.39 23.81
CA PRO A 20 -21.12 -27.54 22.56
C PRO A 20 -22.46 -26.76 22.51
N LYS A 21 -23.20 -26.96 21.40
CA LYS A 21 -24.41 -26.23 20.99
C LYS A 21 -25.73 -26.96 21.29
N THR A 22 -26.62 -26.28 22.03
CA THR A 22 -28.08 -26.50 22.17
C THR A 22 -28.71 -25.22 22.76
N GLY A 23 -30.00 -24.89 22.63
CA GLY A 23 -31.14 -25.46 21.90
C GLY A 23 -32.32 -24.44 21.87
N PRO A 24 -33.39 -24.64 21.07
CA PRO A 24 -34.40 -23.59 20.83
C PRO A 24 -35.57 -23.59 21.84
N SER A 25 -36.24 -22.44 22.00
CA SER A 25 -37.55 -22.32 22.66
C SER A 25 -38.37 -21.14 22.10
N ALA A 26 -39.70 -21.23 22.12
CA ALA A 26 -40.61 -20.31 21.42
C ALA A 26 -41.91 -19.99 22.21
N GLY A 27 -42.34 -18.71 22.15
CA GLY A 27 -43.67 -18.22 22.56
C GLY A 27 -43.90 -18.03 24.08
N PRO A 28 -44.96 -17.30 24.52
CA PRO A 28 -46.14 -16.86 23.77
C PRO A 28 -46.40 -15.32 23.78
N THR A 29 -47.65 -14.89 23.50
CA THR A 29 -47.97 -13.66 22.73
C THR A 29 -48.94 -12.66 23.44
N LEU A 30 -48.59 -11.35 23.42
CA LEU A 30 -49.42 -10.10 23.49
C LEU A 30 -50.39 -9.84 24.67
N PRO A 31 -50.68 -8.55 24.97
CA PRO A 31 -51.87 -7.89 24.39
C PRO A 31 -51.62 -6.51 23.72
N VAL A 32 -52.62 -6.05 22.95
CA VAL A 32 -52.71 -4.82 22.13
C VAL A 32 -53.70 -3.82 22.75
N ILE A 33 -53.50 -2.48 22.66
CA ILE A 33 -54.44 -1.39 22.22
C ILE A 33 -53.67 -0.02 22.12
N PRO A 34 -54.25 1.13 21.67
CA PRO A 34 -54.85 1.53 20.38
C PRO A 34 -54.01 2.57 19.59
N ALA A 35 -54.45 2.93 18.39
CA ALA A 35 -53.87 4.01 17.56
C ALA A 35 -54.37 5.43 17.92
N GLY A 36 -53.55 6.44 17.63
CA GLY A 36 -53.93 7.86 17.61
C GLY A 36 -53.20 8.61 16.47
N PRO A 37 -53.82 9.57 15.79
CA PRO A 37 -53.20 10.25 14.65
C PRO A 37 -52.35 11.44 15.11
N THR A 38 -51.07 11.44 14.74
CA THR A 38 -50.21 12.63 14.86
C THR A 38 -49.54 12.89 13.53
N SER A 39 -50.02 13.90 12.80
CA SER A 39 -49.34 14.41 11.62
C SER A 39 -48.00 15.03 12.04
N ALA A 40 -46.90 14.42 11.61
CA ALA A 40 -45.57 15.01 11.70
C ALA A 40 -45.04 15.23 10.28
N THR A 41 -45.08 16.48 9.81
CA THR A 41 -44.49 16.89 8.54
C THR A 41 -42.98 16.75 8.62
N THR A 42 -42.41 15.71 7.99
CA THR A 42 -40.96 15.55 7.87
C THR A 42 -40.39 16.65 6.99
N PRO A 43 -39.45 17.48 7.45
CA PRO A 43 -38.73 18.40 6.57
C PRO A 43 -37.86 17.60 5.61
N ALA A 44 -37.98 17.85 4.30
CA ALA A 44 -37.08 17.28 3.33
C ALA A 44 -35.66 17.84 3.57
N ARG A 45 -34.71 16.96 3.89
CA ARG A 45 -33.28 17.32 3.94
C ARG A 45 -32.86 17.74 2.52
N PRO A 46 -32.16 18.87 2.34
CA PRO A 46 -31.57 19.21 1.04
C PRO A 46 -30.58 18.14 0.62
N SER A 47 -30.77 17.56 -0.57
CA SER A 47 -29.76 16.71 -1.20
C SER A 47 -28.58 17.59 -1.61
N THR A 48 -27.52 17.63 -0.79
CA THR A 48 -26.22 18.10 -1.26
C THR A 48 -25.76 17.19 -2.40
N PRO A 49 -25.40 17.74 -3.57
CA PRO A 49 -24.81 16.91 -4.62
C PRO A 49 -23.49 16.34 -4.11
N SER A 50 -23.27 15.04 -4.31
CA SER A 50 -21.93 14.48 -4.20
C SER A 50 -21.08 15.12 -5.28
N THR A 51 -20.14 15.98 -4.89
CA THR A 51 -19.07 16.43 -5.78
C THR A 51 -18.15 15.26 -6.01
N THR A 52 -18.40 14.47 -7.06
CA THR A 52 -17.36 13.65 -7.66
C THR A 52 -16.20 14.59 -8.01
N PRO A 53 -14.94 14.27 -7.65
CA PRO A 53 -13.81 15.03 -8.14
C PRO A 53 -13.87 15.04 -9.67
N SER A 54 -14.07 16.21 -10.26
CA SER A 54 -13.94 16.36 -11.71
C SER A 54 -12.45 16.29 -11.99
N THR A 55 -11.97 15.13 -12.47
CA THR A 55 -10.60 14.94 -12.98
C THR A 55 -10.38 15.96 -14.08
N THR A 56 -9.84 17.11 -13.69
CA THR A 56 -9.68 18.25 -14.57
C THR A 56 -8.39 17.98 -15.30
N ARG A 57 -8.49 17.27 -16.43
CA ARG A 57 -7.36 16.90 -17.28
C ARG A 57 -6.60 18.17 -17.63
N SER A 58 -5.52 18.42 -16.90
CA SER A 58 -4.79 19.68 -16.96
C SER A 58 -4.17 19.77 -18.34
N THR A 59 -4.39 20.89 -19.03
CA THR A 59 -3.94 20.99 -20.42
C THR A 59 -2.49 21.47 -20.46
N GLY A 60 -1.56 20.57 -20.12
CA GLY A 60 -0.12 20.74 -20.27
C GLY A 60 0.64 21.22 -19.02
N GLY A 61 0.36 20.64 -17.85
CA GLY A 61 1.13 20.89 -16.64
C GLY A 61 0.52 20.23 -15.40
N LEU A 62 1.38 19.89 -14.44
CA LEU A 62 1.03 19.18 -13.20
C LEU A 62 -0.15 19.81 -12.46
N THR A 63 -1.03 18.96 -11.93
CA THR A 63 -2.08 19.33 -10.97
C THR A 63 -1.49 19.79 -9.63
N ALA A 64 -2.32 20.34 -8.73
CA ALA A 64 -1.84 20.79 -7.42
C ALA A 64 -1.20 19.63 -6.62
N ALA A 65 -1.85 18.47 -6.56
CA ALA A 65 -1.34 17.30 -5.85
C ALA A 65 -0.06 16.75 -6.49
N GLU A 66 0.06 16.76 -7.83
CA GLU A 66 1.31 16.40 -8.51
C GLU A 66 2.45 17.40 -8.24
N ASN A 67 2.18 18.70 -8.09
CA ASN A 67 3.21 19.68 -7.66
C ASN A 67 3.60 19.47 -6.18
N ASP A 68 2.64 19.14 -5.31
CA ASP A 68 2.91 18.87 -3.90
C ASP A 68 3.75 17.59 -3.75
N LEU A 69 3.48 16.53 -4.53
CA LEU A 69 4.32 15.34 -4.63
C LEU A 69 5.70 15.67 -5.22
N GLU A 70 5.82 16.45 -6.29
CA GLU A 70 7.12 16.86 -6.85
C GLU A 70 7.97 17.61 -5.80
N ALA A 71 7.35 18.40 -4.94
CA ALA A 71 8.03 19.14 -3.88
C ALA A 71 8.54 18.28 -2.70
N MET A 72 8.11 17.02 -2.59
CA MET A 72 8.65 16.05 -1.62
C MET A 72 9.90 15.32 -2.14
N LEU A 73 10.14 15.33 -3.45
CA LEU A 73 11.20 14.55 -4.07
C LEU A 73 12.57 15.25 -3.97
N ASP A 74 13.65 14.50 -3.77
CA ASP A 74 15.00 15.05 -3.86
C ASP A 74 15.37 15.36 -5.32
N PRO A 75 15.52 16.65 -5.72
CA PRO A 75 15.86 17.03 -7.08
C PRO A 75 17.30 16.65 -7.51
N ALA A 76 18.14 16.15 -6.58
CA ALA A 76 19.44 15.57 -6.92
C ALA A 76 19.33 14.10 -7.36
N GLU A 77 18.33 13.37 -6.85
CA GLU A 77 18.09 11.96 -7.14
C GLU A 77 16.97 11.75 -8.17
N MET A 78 15.94 12.60 -8.19
CA MET A 78 14.76 12.55 -9.08
C MET A 78 14.68 13.81 -9.96
N THR A 79 14.69 13.63 -11.29
CA THR A 79 14.63 14.71 -12.30
C THR A 79 13.66 14.38 -13.42
N ASP A 80 13.40 15.33 -14.32
CA ASP A 80 12.53 15.16 -15.51
C ASP A 80 11.14 14.57 -15.17
N CYS A 81 10.58 14.93 -14.03
CA CYS A 81 9.25 14.51 -13.59
C CYS A 81 8.17 15.04 -14.54
N VAL A 82 7.23 14.16 -14.91
CA VAL A 82 6.07 14.49 -15.73
C VAL A 82 4.82 13.79 -15.18
N GLU A 83 3.66 14.32 -15.55
CA GLU A 83 2.34 13.76 -15.22
C GLU A 83 2.26 12.25 -15.51
N ASN A 84 1.60 11.52 -14.62
CA ASN A 84 1.36 10.09 -14.74
C ASN A 84 -0.06 9.70 -14.33
N SER A 85 -1.03 10.60 -14.56
CA SER A 85 -2.46 10.48 -14.23
C SER A 85 -3.22 9.24 -14.75
N ASP A 86 -2.59 8.38 -15.56
CA ASP A 86 -3.14 7.06 -15.90
C ASP A 86 -2.97 6.02 -14.75
N ASP A 87 -2.07 6.28 -13.78
CA ASP A 87 -1.91 5.50 -12.54
C ASP A 87 -2.60 6.18 -11.31
N GLU A 88 -3.37 7.26 -11.50
CA GLU A 88 -4.18 7.90 -10.44
C GLU A 88 -5.59 7.28 -10.35
N ASP A 89 -6.15 7.14 -9.15
CA ASP A 89 -7.45 6.50 -8.95
C ASP A 89 -8.23 6.98 -7.69
N SER A 90 -8.92 6.07 -6.98
CA SER A 90 -9.63 6.38 -5.73
C SER A 90 -8.74 6.42 -4.49
N ASP A 91 -7.52 5.91 -4.60
CA ASP A 91 -6.57 5.69 -3.52
C ASP A 91 -5.28 6.48 -3.74
N ILE A 92 -4.87 6.66 -5.00
CA ILE A 92 -3.74 7.49 -5.44
C ILE A 92 -4.24 8.85 -5.92
N ASP A 93 -3.83 9.94 -5.27
CA ASP A 93 -4.29 11.31 -5.55
C ASP A 93 -3.35 12.13 -6.45
N ALA A 94 -2.10 11.70 -6.57
CA ALA A 94 -1.11 12.20 -7.50
C ALA A 94 -0.16 11.08 -7.96
N SER A 95 0.16 11.04 -9.24
CA SER A 95 1.25 10.20 -9.74
C SER A 95 2.18 10.95 -10.69
N LEU A 96 3.48 10.78 -10.46
CA LEU A 96 4.54 11.29 -11.32
C LEU A 96 5.37 10.16 -11.92
N LYS A 97 5.93 10.42 -13.11
CA LYS A 97 6.96 9.59 -13.73
C LYS A 97 8.21 10.43 -13.91
N CYS A 98 9.27 10.07 -13.21
CA CYS A 98 10.55 10.77 -13.18
C CYS A 98 11.68 9.90 -13.72
N ARG A 99 12.86 10.51 -13.86
CA ARG A 99 14.14 9.84 -14.07
C ARG A 99 14.98 9.95 -12.82
N SER A 100 15.61 8.85 -12.42
CA SER A 100 16.68 8.93 -11.44
C SER A 100 17.97 9.49 -12.07
N ASN A 101 18.92 9.89 -11.22
CA ASN A 101 20.27 10.32 -11.62
C ASN A 101 21.02 9.36 -12.59
N ASN A 102 20.77 8.05 -12.52
CA ASN A 102 21.36 7.03 -13.42
C ASN A 102 20.50 6.71 -14.66
N GLY A 103 19.38 7.43 -14.84
CA GLY A 103 18.46 7.29 -15.96
C GLY A 103 17.38 6.21 -15.79
N THR A 104 17.31 5.52 -14.66
CA THR A 104 16.20 4.60 -14.35
C THR A 104 14.89 5.37 -14.34
N THR A 105 13.84 4.82 -14.94
CA THR A 105 12.50 5.42 -14.84
C THR A 105 11.89 5.00 -13.52
N VAL A 106 11.50 5.97 -12.70
CA VAL A 106 10.82 5.77 -11.42
C VAL A 106 9.43 6.36 -11.54
N ARG A 107 8.40 5.65 -11.09
CA ARG A 107 7.08 6.25 -10.87
C ARG A 107 6.89 6.48 -9.38
N ALA A 108 6.38 7.64 -9.02
CA ALA A 108 6.04 8.04 -7.67
C ALA A 108 4.52 8.15 -7.55
N PHE A 109 4.00 7.83 -6.38
CA PHE A 109 2.58 7.86 -6.03
C PHE A 109 2.45 8.52 -4.66
N HIS A 110 1.53 9.46 -4.51
CA HIS A 110 1.03 9.93 -3.22
C HIS A 110 -0.38 9.36 -3.02
N TYR A 111 -0.72 9.04 -1.77
CA TYR A 111 -1.98 8.39 -1.40
C TYR A 111 -2.81 9.29 -0.49
N TYR A 112 -4.13 9.25 -0.65
CA TYR A 112 -5.05 10.09 0.14
C TYR A 112 -4.93 9.90 1.66
N ASP A 113 -4.71 8.66 2.09
CA ASP A 113 -4.47 8.29 3.50
C ASP A 113 -3.72 6.95 3.61
N SER A 114 -3.36 6.56 4.84
CA SER A 114 -2.66 5.29 5.11
C SER A 114 -3.52 4.05 4.84
N GLY A 115 -4.84 4.17 4.82
CA GLY A 115 -5.75 3.11 4.38
C GLY A 115 -5.61 2.84 2.88
N SER A 116 -5.51 3.89 2.07
CA SER A 116 -5.23 3.79 0.64
C SER A 116 -3.84 3.22 0.34
N LEU A 117 -2.77 3.73 0.99
CA LEU A 117 -1.41 3.20 0.83
C LEU A 117 -1.33 1.71 1.21
N HIS A 118 -1.78 1.34 2.42
CA HIS A 118 -1.76 -0.06 2.85
C HIS A 118 -2.73 -0.94 2.05
N GLY A 119 -3.80 -0.36 1.49
CA GLY A 119 -4.71 -1.02 0.57
C GLY A 119 -4.01 -1.47 -0.72
N ASP A 120 -3.28 -0.56 -1.37
CA ASP A 120 -2.50 -0.86 -2.58
C ASP A 120 -1.33 -1.81 -2.29
N ILE A 121 -0.57 -1.58 -1.22
CA ILE A 121 0.48 -2.51 -0.74
C ILE A 121 -0.09 -3.93 -0.59
N LYS A 122 -1.26 -4.06 0.07
CA LYS A 122 -1.89 -5.37 0.28
C LYS A 122 -2.37 -5.98 -1.05
N TYR A 123 -3.02 -5.19 -1.91
CA TYR A 123 -3.49 -5.64 -3.21
C TYR A 123 -2.34 -6.20 -4.07
N ARG A 124 -1.21 -5.49 -4.13
CA ARG A 124 0.01 -5.93 -4.81
C ARG A 124 0.61 -7.17 -4.16
N SER A 125 0.75 -7.18 -2.84
CA SER A 125 1.30 -8.32 -2.07
C SER A 125 0.50 -9.60 -2.29
N ASP A 126 -0.84 -9.52 -2.36
CA ASP A 126 -1.72 -10.66 -2.62
C ASP A 126 -1.49 -11.32 -4.01
N GLN A 127 -0.84 -10.61 -4.96
CA GLN A 127 -0.46 -11.18 -6.26
C GLN A 127 0.94 -11.82 -6.27
N ILE A 128 1.76 -11.60 -5.24
CA ILE A 128 3.16 -12.04 -5.20
C ILE A 128 3.22 -13.44 -4.59
N THR A 129 3.59 -14.43 -5.42
CA THR A 129 4.04 -15.74 -4.92
C THR A 129 5.53 -15.64 -4.60
N GLU A 130 5.86 -15.63 -3.31
CA GLU A 130 7.25 -15.52 -2.84
C GLU A 130 8.09 -16.75 -3.23
N ASP A 131 9.30 -16.51 -3.75
CA ASP A 131 10.26 -17.57 -4.13
C ASP A 131 11.70 -17.29 -3.62
N GLY A 132 11.91 -16.25 -2.81
CA GLY A 132 13.20 -15.95 -2.20
C GLY A 132 13.24 -14.65 -1.40
N ALA A 133 14.13 -13.74 -1.80
CA ALA A 133 14.29 -12.42 -1.22
C ALA A 133 14.76 -11.42 -2.28
N CYS A 134 14.36 -10.16 -2.16
CA CYS A 134 14.62 -9.05 -3.08
C CYS A 134 16.09 -8.97 -3.51
N ARG A 135 17.00 -9.11 -2.55
CA ARG A 135 18.45 -9.04 -2.77
C ARG A 135 19.04 -10.09 -3.72
N ASN A 136 18.26 -11.14 -4.02
CA ASN A 136 18.65 -12.23 -4.91
C ASN A 136 17.92 -12.17 -6.27
N GLY A 137 17.19 -11.08 -6.57
CA GLY A 137 16.34 -10.97 -7.75
C GLY A 137 15.18 -11.97 -7.72
N ARG A 138 14.49 -12.06 -6.58
CA ARG A 138 13.44 -13.04 -6.31
C ARG A 138 12.16 -12.34 -5.86
N ASN A 139 11.05 -13.04 -6.00
CA ASN A 139 9.76 -12.57 -5.54
C ASN A 139 9.73 -12.63 -4.00
N SER A 140 9.36 -11.51 -3.36
CA SER A 140 9.18 -11.42 -1.90
C SER A 140 8.36 -10.20 -1.50
N VAL A 141 7.81 -10.27 -0.28
CA VAL A 141 7.18 -9.15 0.42
C VAL A 141 7.96 -8.93 1.73
N GLU A 142 8.73 -7.85 1.79
CA GLU A 142 9.65 -7.53 2.87
C GLU A 142 9.27 -6.17 3.52
N THR A 143 9.77 -5.92 4.73
CA THR A 143 9.85 -4.56 5.31
C THR A 143 11.24 -4.02 5.05
N TRP A 144 11.39 -2.70 4.85
CA TRP A 144 12.69 -2.07 4.64
C TRP A 144 12.96 -0.91 5.62
N HIS A 145 14.22 -0.53 5.70
CA HIS A 145 14.77 0.46 6.62
C HIS A 145 15.77 1.34 5.88
N LEU A 146 15.87 2.61 6.26
CA LEU A 146 16.93 3.49 5.79
C LEU A 146 18.30 2.97 6.26
N ARG A 147 19.33 3.11 5.43
CA ARG A 147 20.70 2.69 5.77
C ARG A 147 21.28 3.46 6.96
N SER A 148 20.82 4.70 7.17
CA SER A 148 21.17 5.57 8.29
C SER A 148 20.55 5.12 9.62
N ASP A 149 19.35 4.52 9.59
CA ASP A 149 18.69 3.95 10.76
C ASP A 149 18.11 2.54 10.50
N PRO A 150 18.95 1.50 10.60
CA PRO A 150 18.56 0.12 10.28
C PRO A 150 17.70 -0.56 11.36
N ASN A 151 17.21 0.18 12.36
CA ASN A 151 16.32 -0.34 13.41
C ASN A 151 14.92 0.28 13.38
N VAL A 152 14.64 1.13 12.39
CA VAL A 152 13.34 1.76 12.16
C VAL A 152 12.76 1.24 10.86
N ASP A 153 11.58 0.66 10.93
CA ASP A 153 10.78 0.23 9.78
C ASP A 153 10.28 1.49 9.07
N VAL A 154 10.59 1.65 7.79
CA VAL A 154 10.21 2.83 6.98
C VAL A 154 8.99 2.54 6.12
N GLY A 155 8.86 1.30 5.65
CA GLY A 155 7.69 0.83 4.93
C GLY A 155 7.88 -0.54 4.32
N SER A 156 7.05 -0.83 3.32
CA SER A 156 7.01 -2.11 2.62
C SER A 156 7.95 -2.12 1.40
N LEU A 157 8.52 -3.29 1.09
CA LEU A 157 9.36 -3.55 -0.06
C LEU A 157 8.84 -4.80 -0.78
N LEU A 158 8.28 -4.62 -1.96
CA LEU A 158 7.68 -5.67 -2.77
C LEU A 158 8.53 -5.90 -4.01
N CYS A 159 9.03 -7.12 -4.17
CA CYS A 159 9.82 -7.52 -5.33
C CYS A 159 9.09 -8.60 -6.12
N TYR A 160 9.01 -8.44 -7.43
CA TYR A 160 8.32 -9.37 -8.31
C TYR A 160 8.77 -9.28 -9.77
N TYR A 161 8.51 -10.33 -10.53
CA TYR A 161 8.60 -10.29 -12.00
C TYR A 161 7.25 -9.97 -12.63
N ASP A 162 7.19 -8.94 -13.47
CA ASP A 162 6.04 -8.61 -14.31
C ASP A 162 6.47 -8.26 -15.73
N ASN A 163 5.71 -8.73 -16.73
CA ASN A 163 5.89 -8.41 -18.15
C ASN A 163 7.35 -8.51 -18.71
N GLY A 164 8.18 -9.38 -18.12
CA GLY A 164 9.59 -9.59 -18.51
C GLY A 164 10.60 -8.68 -17.79
N TYR A 165 10.14 -7.84 -16.87
CA TYR A 165 10.96 -6.99 -15.99
C TYR A 165 10.92 -7.54 -14.56
N TYR A 166 12.04 -7.40 -13.86
CA TYR A 166 12.05 -7.41 -12.41
C TYR A 166 11.65 -6.03 -11.91
N VAL A 167 10.74 -5.99 -10.95
CA VAL A 167 10.13 -4.76 -10.41
C VAL A 167 10.41 -4.70 -8.91
N ILE A 168 10.79 -3.51 -8.45
CA ILE A 168 10.83 -3.15 -7.03
C ILE A 168 9.78 -2.06 -6.81
N PHE A 169 8.84 -2.32 -5.91
CA PHE A 169 7.93 -1.34 -5.33
C PHE A 169 8.33 -1.11 -3.87
N TRP A 170 8.37 0.14 -3.40
CA TRP A 170 8.66 0.44 -2.00
C TRP A 170 7.89 1.66 -1.50
N SER A 171 7.49 1.66 -0.24
CA SER A 171 6.73 2.76 0.40
C SER A 171 7.52 3.44 1.52
N TYR A 172 7.16 4.70 1.79
CA TYR A 172 7.48 5.43 3.01
C TYR A 172 6.13 5.64 3.72
N ASP A 173 5.90 4.86 4.78
CA ASP A 173 4.54 4.70 5.32
C ASP A 173 4.05 5.94 6.10
N ASP A 174 4.96 6.69 6.73
CA ASP A 174 4.65 7.95 7.43
C ASP A 174 4.39 9.13 6.46
N ASP A 175 5.02 9.10 5.27
CA ASP A 175 4.93 10.16 4.24
C ASP A 175 3.80 9.93 3.23
N LEU A 176 3.09 8.80 3.32
CA LEU A 176 2.02 8.40 2.39
C LEU A 176 2.45 8.37 0.92
N VAL A 177 3.70 8.00 0.65
CA VAL A 177 4.23 7.86 -0.72
C VAL A 177 4.76 6.47 -1.00
N ALA A 178 4.69 6.06 -2.26
CA ALA A 178 5.38 4.88 -2.75
C ALA A 178 5.99 5.11 -4.13
N PHE A 179 6.92 4.23 -4.46
CA PHE A 179 7.71 4.29 -5.67
C PHE A 179 7.73 2.95 -6.38
N VAL A 180 7.88 2.96 -7.71
CA VAL A 180 8.17 1.75 -8.48
C VAL A 180 9.25 1.99 -9.51
N ALA A 181 10.15 1.02 -9.63
CA ALA A 181 11.20 0.97 -10.64
C ALA A 181 11.29 -0.46 -11.22
N GLY A 182 11.69 -0.57 -12.49
CA GLY A 182 11.76 -1.86 -13.18
C GLY A 182 12.97 -1.98 -14.10
N SER A 183 13.51 -3.19 -14.22
CA SER A 183 14.71 -3.51 -15.02
C SER A 183 14.70 -4.96 -15.49
N THR A 184 15.35 -5.26 -16.60
CA THR A 184 15.64 -6.65 -17.00
C THR A 184 16.83 -7.25 -16.25
N ASP A 185 17.65 -6.42 -15.59
CA ASP A 185 18.72 -6.82 -14.68
C ASP A 185 18.28 -6.57 -13.23
N ALA A 186 17.86 -7.65 -12.56
CA ALA A 186 17.39 -7.62 -11.19
C ALA A 186 18.49 -7.28 -10.17
N ALA A 187 19.73 -7.72 -10.43
CA ALA A 187 20.86 -7.45 -9.55
C ALA A 187 21.27 -5.99 -9.62
N ALA A 188 21.38 -5.42 -10.83
CA ALA A 188 21.67 -4.00 -11.01
C ALA A 188 20.58 -3.10 -10.41
N LEU A 189 19.29 -3.47 -10.55
CA LEU A 189 18.19 -2.71 -9.97
C LEU A 189 18.23 -2.70 -8.45
N PHE A 190 18.44 -3.85 -7.80
CA PHE A 190 18.53 -3.92 -6.35
C PHE A 190 19.78 -3.24 -5.79
N GLU A 191 20.93 -3.34 -6.47
CA GLU A 191 22.15 -2.63 -6.08
C GLU A 191 22.01 -1.10 -6.19
N TRP A 192 21.28 -0.60 -7.20
CA TRP A 192 20.92 0.82 -7.30
C TRP A 192 19.96 1.24 -6.18
N TRP A 193 18.84 0.52 -5.99
CA TRP A 193 17.79 0.87 -5.03
C TRP A 193 18.34 1.06 -3.59
N LYS A 194 19.26 0.20 -3.14
CA LYS A 194 19.92 0.31 -1.81
C LYS A 194 20.69 1.62 -1.56
N GLY A 195 21.00 2.38 -2.61
CA GLY A 195 21.73 3.65 -2.54
C GLY A 195 20.90 4.84 -3.03
N PHE A 196 19.61 4.64 -3.30
CA PHE A 196 18.69 5.62 -3.85
C PHE A 196 17.71 6.05 -2.77
N ASP A 197 17.62 7.36 -2.53
CA ASP A 197 16.67 7.96 -1.58
C ASP A 197 15.90 9.05 -2.34
N PRO A 198 14.65 8.81 -2.76
CA PRO A 198 13.89 9.75 -3.59
C PRO A 198 13.33 10.97 -2.84
N LEU A 199 13.48 11.08 -1.51
CA LEU A 199 12.88 12.14 -0.67
C LEU A 199 13.93 13.06 -0.03
N THR A 200 13.51 14.29 0.32
CA THR A 200 14.37 15.35 0.92
C THR A 200 14.42 15.37 2.46
#